data_AF-A0A966BB68-F1
#
_entry.id   AF-A0A966BB68-F1
#
_cell.length_a   1.000
_cell.length_b   1.000
_cell.length_c   1.000
_cell.angle_alpha   90.00
_cell.angle_beta   90.00
_cell.angle_gamma   90.00
#
_symmetry.space_group_name_H-M   'P 1'
#
loop_
_entity.id
_entity.type
_entity.pdbx_description
1 polymer ?
#
loop_
_entity_poly.entity_id
_entity_poly.type
_entity_poly.pdbx_seq_one_letter_code
_entity_poly.pdbx_strand_id
1 'polypeptide(L)'
;MPDYKNEMTRILTVPIDGAAALRQILGILMDHDLDNGNDRVHELDTRLQIPWNEREWLVLKGKDQGVPLSKQDAKLLVDGLYFTEMMSIHLPFFDQVAAVSSWIIGELEDLFPGVSNR
;
A
#
# COMPACT_ATOMS: atom_id res chain seq x y z
N MET A 1 12.64 14.42 -14.27
CA MET A 1 11.27 13.86 -14.22
C MET A 1 11.40 12.44 -13.71
N PRO A 2 10.57 12.01 -12.76
CA PRO A 2 10.71 10.68 -12.18
C PRO A 2 10.44 9.59 -13.23
N ASP A 3 11.34 8.61 -13.32
CA ASP A 3 11.40 7.58 -14.35
C ASP A 3 10.19 6.62 -14.36
N TYR A 4 9.41 6.61 -13.27
CA TYR A 4 8.35 5.64 -13.06
C TYR A 4 7.03 5.92 -13.81
N LYS A 5 6.89 7.09 -14.45
CA LYS A 5 5.65 7.46 -15.16
C LYS A 5 5.37 6.64 -16.43
N ASN A 6 6.35 5.85 -16.90
CA ASN A 6 6.21 4.95 -18.04
C ASN A 6 6.17 3.46 -17.65
N GLU A 7 6.00 3.14 -16.35
CA GLU A 7 5.92 1.76 -15.89
C GLU A 7 4.60 1.08 -16.29
N MET A 8 4.65 -0.22 -16.58
CA MET A 8 3.46 -1.01 -16.86
C MET A 8 2.61 -1.10 -15.58
N THR A 9 1.39 -0.58 -15.64
CA THR A 9 0.46 -0.62 -14.52
C THR A 9 -0.49 -1.81 -14.60
N ARG A 10 -0.86 -2.35 -13.45
CA ARG A 10 -1.94 -3.33 -13.26
C ARG A 10 -2.95 -2.75 -12.27
N ILE A 11 -4.19 -3.18 -12.39
CA ILE A 11 -5.27 -2.74 -11.51
C ILE A 11 -5.35 -3.70 -10.33
N LEU A 12 -5.14 -3.17 -9.12
CA LEU A 12 -5.51 -3.85 -7.89
C LEU A 12 -6.91 -3.38 -7.51
N THR A 13 -7.85 -4.32 -7.42
CA THR A 13 -9.17 -4.04 -6.86
C THR A 13 -9.06 -4.09 -5.35
N VAL A 14 -9.29 -2.96 -4.69
CA VAL A 14 -9.24 -2.84 -3.23
C VAL A 14 -10.59 -2.40 -2.68
N PRO A 15 -11.03 -2.96 -1.54
CA PRO A 15 -12.07 -2.35 -0.73
C PRO A 15 -11.54 -1.10 -0.01
N ILE A 16 -12.43 -0.21 0.43
CA ILE A 16 -12.05 1.10 1.00
C ILE A 16 -11.26 0.99 2.32
N ASP A 17 -11.53 -0.04 3.13
CA ASP A 17 -10.78 -0.39 4.33
C ASP A 17 -9.38 -0.91 4.00
N GLY A 18 -9.25 -1.71 2.93
CA GLY A 18 -7.96 -2.10 2.37
C GLY A 18 -7.15 -0.89 1.89
N ALA A 19 -7.77 0.03 1.17
CA ALA A 19 -7.13 1.28 0.75
C ALA A 19 -6.74 2.15 1.95
N ALA A 20 -7.56 2.22 3.01
CA ALA A 20 -7.21 2.91 4.26
C ALA A 20 -5.97 2.29 4.93
N ALA A 21 -5.89 0.96 4.99
CA ALA A 21 -4.74 0.25 5.55
C ALA A 21 -3.45 0.52 4.74
N LEU A 22 -3.53 0.47 3.40
CA LEU A 22 -2.40 0.83 2.54
C LEU A 22 -1.93 2.26 2.77
N ARG A 23 -2.85 3.21 2.90
CA ARG A 23 -2.50 4.60 3.21
C ARG A 23 -1.85 4.76 4.58
N GLN A 24 -2.26 3.99 5.58
CA GLN A 24 -1.59 3.98 6.89
C GLN A 24 -0.14 3.48 6.77
N ILE A 25 0.10 2.43 6.00
CA ILE A 25 1.46 1.91 5.73
C ILE A 25 2.32 2.98 5.05
N LEU A 26 1.78 3.67 4.04
CA LEU A 26 2.48 4.77 3.38
C LEU A 26 2.77 5.93 4.35
N GLY A 27 1.83 6.25 5.25
CA GLY A 27 2.03 7.22 6.33
C GLY A 27 3.21 6.85 7.23
N ILE A 28 3.28 5.61 7.67
CA ILE A 28 4.39 5.09 8.47
C ILE A 28 5.71 5.21 7.70
N LEU A 29 5.74 4.86 6.41
CA LEU A 29 6.95 4.99 5.59
C LEU A 29 7.43 6.45 5.45
N MET A 30 6.49 7.39 5.28
CA MET A 30 6.80 8.83 5.22
C MET A 30 7.36 9.36 6.54
N ASP A 31 6.76 8.96 7.67
CA ASP A 31 7.15 9.43 9.01
C ASP A 31 8.56 8.96 9.41
N HIS A 32 8.98 7.81 8.88
CA HIS A 32 10.28 7.22 9.20
C HIS A 32 11.41 7.60 8.24
N ASP A 33 11.16 8.52 7.28
CA ASP A 33 12.11 8.98 6.24
C ASP A 33 12.83 7.81 5.54
N LEU A 34 12.17 6.66 5.46
CA LEU A 34 12.70 5.44 4.84
C LEU A 34 12.89 5.61 3.33
N ASP A 35 12.39 6.72 2.80
CA ASP A 35 12.39 7.05 1.39
C ASP A 35 12.66 8.56 1.19
N ASN A 36 13.85 9.01 1.63
CA ASN A 36 14.44 10.36 1.47
C ASN A 36 13.81 11.21 0.34
N GLY A 37 12.69 11.88 0.61
CA GLY A 37 12.00 12.76 -0.34
C GLY A 37 11.39 12.10 -1.59
N ASN A 38 10.94 10.85 -1.51
CA ASN A 38 10.43 10.14 -2.69
C ASN A 38 8.99 10.54 -3.02
N ASP A 39 8.84 11.37 -4.07
CA ASP A 39 7.57 11.74 -4.71
C ASP A 39 6.64 10.54 -4.91
N ARG A 40 7.21 9.34 -5.07
CA ARG A 40 6.46 8.10 -5.30
C ARG A 40 5.49 7.71 -4.20
N VAL A 41 5.88 7.85 -2.92
CA VAL A 41 5.00 7.52 -1.78
C VAL A 41 3.78 8.44 -1.78
N HIS A 42 4.02 9.73 -2.01
CA HIS A 42 2.97 10.74 -2.10
C HIS A 42 2.06 10.55 -3.32
N GLU A 43 2.64 10.23 -4.47
CA GLU A 43 1.89 9.92 -5.69
C GLU A 43 1.04 8.65 -5.53
N LEU A 44 1.53 7.64 -4.81
CA LEU A 44 0.75 6.43 -4.52
C LEU A 44 -0.38 6.71 -3.52
N ASP A 45 -0.12 7.45 -2.44
CA ASP A 45 -1.17 7.84 -1.49
C ASP A 45 -2.27 8.66 -2.19
N THR A 46 -1.88 9.60 -3.06
CA THR A 46 -2.83 10.37 -3.87
C THR A 46 -3.67 9.46 -4.76
N ARG A 47 -3.06 8.48 -5.44
CA ARG A 47 -3.78 7.50 -6.27
C ARG A 47 -4.76 6.64 -5.48
N LEU A 48 -4.43 6.29 -4.24
CA LEU A 48 -5.31 5.52 -3.35
C LEU A 48 -6.53 6.34 -2.88
N GLN A 49 -6.45 7.67 -2.84
CA GLN A 49 -7.55 8.54 -2.39
C GLN A 49 -8.63 8.79 -3.45
N ILE A 50 -8.21 8.93 -4.71
CA ILE A 50 -9.07 9.32 -5.85
C ILE A 50 -10.33 8.45 -6.04
N PRO A 51 -10.30 7.12 -5.86
CA PRO A 51 -11.44 6.28 -6.25
C PRO A 51 -12.70 6.44 -5.39
N TRP A 52 -12.57 7.01 -4.19
CA TRP A 52 -13.69 7.22 -3.27
C TRP A 52 -13.87 8.69 -2.93
N ASN A 53 -15.12 9.10 -2.73
CA ASN A 53 -15.43 10.47 -2.31
C ASN A 53 -15.29 10.65 -0.79
N GLU A 54 -15.27 11.90 -0.32
CA GLU A 54 -15.09 12.26 1.09
C GLU A 54 -16.08 11.55 2.02
N ARG A 55 -17.35 11.43 1.62
CA ARG A 55 -18.38 10.78 2.44
C ARG A 55 -18.11 9.29 2.60
N GLU A 56 -17.67 8.61 1.55
CA GLU A 56 -17.30 7.19 1.59
C GLU A 56 -16.10 6.98 2.51
N TRP A 57 -15.09 7.84 2.43
CA TRP A 57 -13.92 7.84 3.32
C TRP A 57 -14.31 8.05 4.79
N LEU A 58 -15.21 8.99 5.07
CA LEU A 58 -15.64 9.30 6.44
C LEU A 58 -16.28 8.12 7.17
N VAL A 59 -16.97 7.24 6.44
CA VAL A 59 -17.66 6.07 7.03
C VAL A 59 -17.02 4.74 6.67
N LEU A 60 -15.88 4.75 5.95
CA LEU A 60 -15.21 3.59 5.38
C LEU A 60 -16.20 2.63 4.69
N LYS A 61 -17.10 3.19 3.89
CA LYS A 61 -18.12 2.43 3.15
C LYS A 61 -18.23 2.95 1.73
N GLY A 62 -17.76 2.15 0.80
CA GLY A 62 -17.81 2.39 -0.63
C GLY A 62 -17.82 1.06 -1.39
N LYS A 63 -17.97 1.12 -2.71
CA LYS A 63 -17.73 -0.05 -3.56
C LYS A 63 -16.23 -0.32 -3.64
N ASP A 64 -15.86 -1.56 -3.92
CA ASP A 64 -14.48 -1.89 -4.27
C ASP A 64 -14.09 -1.14 -5.55
N GLN A 65 -12.88 -0.60 -5.57
CA GLN A 65 -12.39 0.22 -6.67
C GLN A 65 -11.04 -0.28 -7.16
N GLY A 66 -10.80 -0.09 -8.45
CA GLY A 66 -9.51 -0.38 -9.07
C GLY A 66 -8.52 0.76 -8.86
N VAL A 67 -7.34 0.44 -8.34
CA VAL A 67 -6.22 1.37 -8.19
C VAL A 67 -5.09 0.94 -9.13
N PRO A 68 -4.61 1.82 -10.02
CA PRO A 68 -3.48 1.52 -10.88
C PRO A 68 -2.17 1.53 -10.09
N LEU A 69 -1.54 0.35 -10.02
CA LEU A 69 -0.24 0.13 -9.40
C LEU A 69 0.77 -0.26 -10.47
N SER A 70 2.01 0.15 -10.28
CA SER A 70 3.17 -0.43 -10.96
C SER A 70 3.85 -1.48 -10.08
N LYS A 71 4.83 -2.21 -10.64
CA LYS A 71 5.61 -3.18 -9.87
C LYS A 71 6.41 -2.51 -8.74
N GLN A 72 6.91 -1.31 -8.96
CA GLN A 72 7.66 -0.56 -7.96
C GLN A 72 6.75 0.01 -6.87
N ASP A 73 5.51 0.38 -7.19
CA ASP A 73 4.51 0.71 -6.17
C ASP A 73 4.21 -0.51 -5.29
N ALA A 74 4.06 -1.70 -5.90
CA ALA A 74 3.88 -2.94 -5.16
C ALA A 74 5.11 -3.26 -4.29
N LYS A 75 6.34 -3.03 -4.77
CA LYS A 75 7.57 -3.21 -3.98
C LYS A 75 7.61 -2.28 -2.77
N LEU A 76 7.26 -1.01 -2.97
CA LEU A 76 7.16 -0.03 -1.88
C LEU A 76 6.16 -0.48 -0.81
N LEU A 77 4.98 -0.97 -1.22
CA LEU A 77 3.98 -1.49 -0.29
C LEU A 77 4.48 -2.72 0.47
N VAL A 78 5.14 -3.66 -0.21
CA VAL A 78 5.76 -4.83 0.42
C VAL A 78 6.82 -4.41 1.46
N ASP A 79 7.69 -3.48 1.11
CA ASP A 79 8.73 -2.98 2.03
C ASP A 79 8.09 -2.29 3.26
N GLY A 80 7.02 -1.51 3.05
CA GLY A 80 6.24 -0.90 4.13
C GLY A 80 5.52 -1.91 5.03
N LEU A 81 5.00 -2.99 4.47
CA LEU A 81 4.38 -4.07 5.22
C LEU A 81 5.39 -4.79 6.11
N TYR A 82 6.57 -5.13 5.57
CA TYR A 82 7.64 -5.72 6.37
C TYR A 82 8.14 -4.79 7.47
N PHE A 83 8.25 -3.50 7.19
CA PHE A 83 8.61 -2.51 8.20
C PHE A 83 7.55 -2.45 9.31
N THR A 84 6.27 -2.41 8.93
CA THR A 84 5.14 -2.36 9.87
C THR A 84 5.10 -3.60 10.76
N GLU A 85 5.31 -4.79 10.20
CA GLU A 85 5.45 -6.03 10.97
C GLU A 85 6.61 -5.95 11.97
N MET A 86 7.79 -5.54 11.51
CA MET A 86 8.99 -5.42 12.35
C MET A 86 8.77 -4.47 13.54
N MET A 87 8.14 -3.32 13.29
CA MET A 87 7.83 -2.34 14.33
C MET A 87 6.74 -2.83 15.30
N SER A 88 5.88 -3.75 14.86
CA SER A 88 4.74 -4.24 15.64
C SER A 88 5.03 -5.49 16.46
N ILE A 89 6.22 -6.10 16.36
CA ILE A 89 6.56 -7.40 16.97
C ILE A 89 6.37 -7.44 18.50
N HIS A 90 6.43 -6.29 19.17
CA HIS A 90 6.26 -6.18 20.63
C HIS A 90 4.82 -5.84 21.06
N LEU A 91 3.90 -5.66 20.11
CA LEU A 91 2.54 -5.21 20.37
C LEU A 91 1.60 -6.41 20.52
N PRO A 92 0.57 -6.32 21.38
CA PRO A 92 -0.35 -7.43 21.66
C PRO A 92 -1.23 -7.84 20.45
N PHE A 93 -1.20 -7.05 19.37
CA PHE A 93 -1.94 -7.29 18.14
C PHE A 93 -1.04 -7.68 16.95
N PHE A 94 0.23 -8.05 17.20
CA PHE A 94 1.18 -8.44 16.16
C PHE A 94 0.63 -9.52 15.21
N ASP A 95 -0.01 -10.57 15.75
CA ASP A 95 -0.55 -11.66 14.94
C ASP A 95 -1.56 -11.17 13.90
N GLN A 96 -2.36 -10.15 14.25
CA GLN A 96 -3.30 -9.54 13.32
C GLN A 96 -2.58 -8.75 12.22
N VAL A 97 -1.52 -8.01 12.58
CA VAL A 97 -0.70 -7.25 11.62
C VAL A 97 0.00 -8.19 10.65
N ALA A 98 0.60 -9.27 11.13
CA ALA A 98 1.27 -10.26 10.30
C ALA A 98 0.30 -10.98 9.35
N ALA A 99 -0.91 -11.32 9.84
CA ALA A 99 -1.92 -11.96 9.01
C ALA A 99 -2.42 -11.05 7.87
N VAL A 100 -2.70 -9.78 8.17
CA VAL A 100 -3.14 -8.80 7.16
C VAL A 100 -2.03 -8.52 6.16
N SER A 101 -0.79 -8.36 6.64
CA SER A 101 0.37 -8.10 5.80
C SER A 101 0.65 -9.26 4.84
N SER A 102 0.60 -10.50 5.35
CA SER A 102 0.75 -11.70 4.52
C SER A 102 -0.32 -11.79 3.44
N TRP A 103 -1.59 -11.44 3.75
CA TRP A 103 -2.65 -11.41 2.75
C TRP A 103 -2.40 -10.37 1.66
N ILE A 104 -2.07 -9.12 2.04
CA ILE A 104 -1.80 -8.05 1.06
C ILE A 104 -0.59 -8.41 0.19
N ILE A 105 0.48 -8.95 0.77
CA ILE A 105 1.66 -9.41 0.00
C ILE A 105 1.25 -10.49 -1.01
N GLY A 106 0.37 -11.42 -0.65
CA GLY A 106 -0.16 -12.43 -1.55
C GLY A 106 -0.88 -11.82 -2.76
N GLU A 107 -1.80 -10.87 -2.53
CA GLU A 107 -2.51 -10.16 -3.60
C GLU A 107 -1.53 -9.39 -4.53
N LEU A 108 -0.50 -8.78 -3.94
CA LEU A 108 0.54 -8.07 -4.71
C LEU A 108 1.43 -9.02 -5.50
N GLU A 109 1.74 -10.20 -4.99
CA GLU A 109 2.55 -11.22 -5.67
C GLU A 109 1.79 -11.85 -6.84
N ASP A 110 0.49 -12.09 -6.70
CA ASP A 110 -0.38 -12.54 -7.79
C ASP A 110 -0.45 -11.50 -8.93
N LEU A 111 -0.55 -10.22 -8.58
CA LEU A 111 -0.54 -9.15 -9.55
C LEU A 111 0.85 -8.87 -10.11
N PHE A 112 1.91 -8.97 -9.33
CA PHE A 112 3.28 -8.63 -9.73
C PHE A 112 4.25 -9.73 -9.29
N PRO A 113 4.35 -10.84 -10.04
CA PRO A 113 5.20 -11.96 -9.66
C PRO A 113 6.66 -11.54 -9.39
N GLY A 114 7.19 -12.05 -8.28
CA GLY A 114 8.50 -11.78 -7.71
C GLY A 114 8.65 -10.40 -7.08
N VAL A 115 7.59 -9.78 -6.57
CA VAL A 115 7.66 -8.48 -5.88
C VAL A 115 8.03 -8.64 -4.41
N SER A 116 7.65 -9.78 -3.79
CA SER A 116 8.06 -10.11 -2.43
C SER A 116 9.49 -10.66 -2.32
N ASN A 117 10.15 -10.95 -3.44
CA ASN A 117 11.53 -11.41 -3.45
C ASN A 117 12.47 -10.26 -3.07
N ARG A 118 13.21 -10.44 -1.98
CA ARG A 118 14.27 -9.52 -1.55
C ARG A 118 15.54 -9.70 -2.37
#